data_AF-M1BV70-F1
#
_entry.id   AF-M1BV70-F1
#
_cell.length_a   1.000
_cell.length_b   1.000
_cell.length_c   1.000
_cell.angle_alpha   90.00
_cell.angle_beta   90.00
_cell.angle_gamma   90.00
#
_symmetry.space_group_name_H-M   'P 1'
#
loop_
_entity.id
_entity.type
_entity.pdbx_description
1 polymer ?
#
loop_
_entity_poly.entity_id
_entity_poly.type
_entity_poly.pdbx_seq_one_letter_code
_entity_poly.pdbx_strand_id
1 'polypeptide(L)'
;MALSDSLSPSFYNHVCPQALPAIKRVVEDAVRKERRMGASLLRLHFHDCFVNGCDASILLDKTATIDSEKTAIPNNNSIRGFDVIDKIKSEVG
;
A
#
# COMPACT_ATOMS: atom_id res chain seq x y z
N MET A 1 -11.22 -17.92 -17.38
CA MET A 1 -11.59 -16.69 -16.63
C MET A 1 -11.83 -17.11 -15.19
N ALA A 2 -10.85 -16.91 -14.31
CA ALA A 2 -11.11 -17.02 -12.88
C ALA A 2 -11.75 -15.69 -12.45
N LEU A 3 -13.00 -15.74 -11.98
CA LEU A 3 -13.61 -14.64 -11.26
C LEU A 3 -12.87 -14.58 -9.91
N SER A 4 -12.25 -13.45 -9.58
CA SER A 4 -11.68 -13.22 -8.26
C SER A 4 -12.76 -13.46 -7.21
N ASP A 5 -12.47 -14.31 -6.21
CA ASP A 5 -13.30 -14.43 -5.01
C ASP A 5 -13.53 -13.03 -4.41
N SER A 6 -14.77 -12.72 -4.07
CA SER A 6 -15.42 -11.42 -4.33
C SER A 6 -14.80 -10.17 -3.67
N LEU A 7 -14.17 -9.29 -4.47
CA LEU A 7 -13.94 -7.90 -4.08
C LEU A 7 -15.25 -7.11 -4.18
N SER A 8 -15.52 -6.25 -3.21
CA SER A 8 -16.69 -5.36 -3.22
C SER A 8 -16.28 -3.92 -2.89
N PRO A 9 -16.75 -2.91 -3.65
CA PRO A 9 -16.54 -1.50 -3.32
C PRO A 9 -17.08 -1.10 -1.94
N SER A 10 -18.00 -1.88 -1.38
CA SER A 10 -18.67 -1.61 -0.10
C SER A 10 -18.15 -2.44 1.08
N PHE A 11 -17.05 -3.19 0.92
CA PHE A 11 -16.54 -4.11 1.95
C PHE A 11 -16.40 -3.45 3.33
N TYR A 12 -15.88 -2.23 3.40
CA TYR A 12 -15.67 -1.51 4.66
C TYR A 12 -16.87 -0.71 5.17
N ASN A 13 -17.99 -0.64 4.44
CA ASN A 13 -19.11 0.25 4.80
C ASN A 13 -19.71 -0.01 6.19
N HIS A 14 -19.62 -1.25 6.69
CA HIS A 14 -20.16 -1.64 7.99
C HIS A 14 -19.10 -2.04 9.01
N VAL A 15 -17.91 -2.45 8.56
CA VAL A 15 -16.83 -2.91 9.44
C VAL A 15 -15.91 -1.77 9.85
N CYS A 16 -15.56 -0.89 8.91
CA CYS A 16 -14.76 0.30 9.17
C CYS A 16 -15.19 1.45 8.24
N PRO A 17 -16.33 2.12 8.54
CA PRO A 17 -16.87 3.17 7.66
C PRO A 17 -15.91 4.35 7.45
N GLN A 18 -14.96 4.53 8.37
CA GLN A 18 -13.95 5.58 8.32
C GLN A 18 -12.67 5.17 7.57
N ALA A 19 -12.54 3.93 7.07
CA ALA A 19 -11.36 3.46 6.37
C ALA A 19 -11.03 4.32 5.14
N LEU A 20 -11.97 4.43 4.18
CA LEU A 20 -11.73 5.20 2.94
C LEU A 20 -11.56 6.70 3.21
N PRO A 21 -12.36 7.36 4.07
CA PRO A 21 -12.13 8.76 4.45
C PRO A 21 -10.75 9.00 5.08
N ALA A 22 -10.30 8.13 5.99
CA ALA A 22 -9.00 8.27 6.65
C ALA A 22 -7.83 8.07 5.65
N ILE A 23 -7.90 7.03 4.80
CA ILE A 23 -6.93 6.79 3.72
C ILE A 23 -6.82 8.04 2.85
N LYS A 24 -7.97 8.57 2.38
CA LYS A 24 -8.00 9.75 1.50
C LYS A 24 -7.32 10.96 2.14
N ARG A 25 -7.66 11.27 3.40
CA ARG A 25 -7.06 12.40 4.11
C ARG A 25 -5.53 12.29 4.19
N VAL A 26 -5.00 11.14 4.62
CA VAL A 26 -3.55 10.96 4.76
C VAL A 26 -2.84 11.02 3.40
N VAL A 27 -3.42 10.43 2.35
CA VAL A 27 -2.87 10.52 0.99
C VAL A 27 -2.86 11.97 0.50
N GLU A 28 -3.94 12.72 0.69
CA GLU A 28 -4.00 14.13 0.30
C GLU A 28 -2.97 14.97 1.08
N ASP A 29 -2.82 14.75 2.39
CA ASP A 29 -1.79 15.42 3.21
C ASP A 29 -0.37 15.13 2.68
N ALA A 30 -0.08 13.86 2.36
CA ALA A 30 1.21 13.43 1.84
C ALA A 30 1.51 14.01 0.45
N VAL A 31 0.52 14.02 -0.45
CA VAL A 31 0.66 14.60 -1.81
C VAL A 31 0.79 16.12 -1.77
N ARG A 32 0.11 16.80 -0.85
CA ARG A 32 0.29 18.25 -0.66
C ARG A 32 1.70 18.59 -0.17
N LYS A 33 2.28 17.75 0.68
CA LYS A 33 3.66 17.90 1.18
C LYS A 33 4.70 17.56 0.10
N GLU A 34 4.53 16.47 -0.63
CA GLU A 34 5.37 16.06 -1.75
C GLU A 34 4.50 15.56 -2.91
N ARG A 35 4.37 16.35 -3.98
CA ARG A 35 3.53 15.98 -5.14
C ARG A 35 3.90 14.64 -5.76
N ARG A 36 5.20 14.29 -5.75
CA ARG A 36 5.72 13.01 -6.27
C ARG A 36 5.27 11.81 -5.44
N MET A 37 4.74 12.01 -4.23
CA MET A 37 4.22 10.92 -3.40
C MET A 37 3.04 10.20 -4.08
N GLY A 38 2.20 10.92 -4.83
CA GLY A 38 1.11 10.29 -5.59
C GLY A 38 1.61 9.24 -6.59
N ALA A 39 2.67 9.57 -7.34
CA ALA A 39 3.32 8.62 -8.23
C ALA A 39 4.04 7.48 -7.49
N SER A 40 4.57 7.75 -6.30
CA SER A 40 5.28 6.76 -5.48
C SER A 40 4.31 5.69 -4.95
N LEU A 41 3.14 6.12 -4.44
CA LEU A 41 2.08 5.21 -3.97
C LEU A 41 1.45 4.39 -5.11
N LEU A 42 1.22 5.02 -6.28
CA LEU A 42 0.75 4.30 -7.46
C LEU A 42 1.74 3.20 -7.87
N ARG A 43 3.03 3.54 -7.90
CA ARG A 43 4.09 2.59 -8.21
C ARG A 43 4.18 1.48 -7.16
N LEU A 44 4.04 1.79 -5.88
CA LEU A 44 4.06 0.82 -4.80
C LEU A 44 2.95 -0.24 -4.98
N HIS A 45 1.71 0.18 -5.27
CA HIS A 45 0.61 -0.75 -5.57
C HIS A 45 0.86 -1.60 -6.81
N PHE A 46 1.43 -1.01 -7.87
CA PHE A 46 1.82 -1.76 -9.07
C PHE A 46 2.84 -2.84 -8.75
N HIS A 47 3.90 -2.52 -8.00
CA HIS A 47 4.94 -3.50 -7.67
C HIS A 47 4.45 -4.61 -6.74
N ASP A 48 3.52 -4.30 -5.83
CA ASP A 48 2.84 -5.31 -5.00
C ASP A 48 2.07 -6.30 -5.90
N CYS A 49 1.11 -5.79 -6.67
CA CYS A 49 0.25 -6.64 -7.50
C CYS A 49 0.98 -7.46 -8.57
N PHE A 50 2.17 -7.01 -9.01
CA PHE A 50 2.92 -7.69 -10.07
C PHE A 50 3.72 -8.90 -9.56
N VAL A 51 4.01 -8.96 -8.25
CA VAL A 51 4.72 -10.07 -7.61
C VAL A 51 3.73 -10.82 -6.72
N ASN A 52 3.35 -12.03 -7.12
CA ASN A 52 2.44 -12.90 -6.35
C ASN A 52 1.03 -12.35 -6.03
N GLY A 53 0.66 -11.17 -6.52
CA GLY A 53 -0.68 -10.60 -6.40
C GLY A 53 -0.75 -9.43 -5.42
N CYS A 54 -1.93 -8.83 -5.26
CA CYS A 54 -2.10 -7.66 -4.41
C CYS A 54 -2.30 -8.07 -2.94
N ASP A 55 -1.24 -8.60 -2.31
CA ASP A 55 -1.28 -9.19 -0.96
C ASP A 55 -0.49 -8.40 0.09
N ALA A 56 0.06 -7.25 -0.29
CA ALA A 56 0.90 -6.38 0.54
C ALA A 56 2.25 -6.98 0.96
N SER A 57 2.71 -8.05 0.31
CA SER A 57 4.01 -8.70 0.57
C SER A 57 5.19 -7.74 0.45
N ILE A 58 5.12 -6.76 -0.48
CA ILE A 58 6.17 -5.74 -0.67
C ILE A 58 6.40 -4.86 0.56
N LEU A 59 5.43 -4.79 1.48
CA LEU A 59 5.51 -3.97 2.69
C LEU A 59 6.33 -4.63 3.80
N LEU A 60 6.60 -5.93 3.73
CA LEU A 60 7.32 -6.66 4.77
C LEU A 60 8.80 -6.27 4.79
N ASP A 61 9.32 -5.99 5.99
CA ASP A 61 10.74 -5.70 6.19
C ASP A 61 11.58 -6.98 6.27
N LYS A 62 12.87 -6.83 5.97
CA LYS A 62 13.84 -7.91 6.09
C LYS A 62 13.97 -8.32 7.56
N THR A 63 13.94 -9.62 7.82
CA THR A 63 14.20 -10.21 9.14
C THR A 63 15.24 -11.32 9.01
N ALA A 64 15.54 -12.04 10.11
CA ALA A 64 16.44 -13.19 10.07
C ALA A 64 15.90 -14.34 9.20
N THR A 65 14.58 -14.41 9.01
CA THR A 65 13.89 -15.51 8.29
C THR A 65 13.17 -15.05 7.03
N ILE A 66 13.08 -13.74 6.78
CA ILE A 66 12.39 -13.15 5.63
C ILE A 66 13.39 -12.33 4.83
N ASP A 67 13.61 -12.73 3.58
CA ASP A 67 14.26 -11.86 2.59
C ASP A 67 13.20 -10.98 1.93
N SER A 68 13.33 -9.68 2.10
CA SER A 68 12.27 -8.72 1.74
C SER A 68 12.36 -8.28 0.29
N GLU A 69 11.21 -8.17 -0.36
CA GLU A 69 11.07 -7.59 -1.69
C GLU A 69 11.58 -6.15 -1.76
N LYS A 70 11.61 -5.41 -0.64
CA LYS A 70 12.19 -4.06 -0.59
C LYS A 70 13.67 -4.03 -0.99
N THR A 71 14.38 -5.14 -0.80
CA THR A 71 15.80 -5.25 -1.11
C THR A 71 16.09 -5.72 -2.54
N ALA A 72 15.06 -6.13 -3.29
CA ALA A 72 15.19 -6.52 -4.68
C ALA A 72 15.68 -5.34 -5.53
N ILE A 73 16.50 -5.61 -6.55
CA ILE A 73 17.09 -4.61 -7.46
C ILE A 73 16.08 -3.55 -7.95
N PRO A 74 14.86 -3.89 -8.41
CA PRO A 74 13.90 -2.88 -8.87
C PRO A 74 13.37 -1.95 -7.76
N ASN A 75 13.44 -2.38 -6.50
CA ASN A 75 12.76 -1.79 -5.34
C ASN A 75 13.72 -1.03 -4.42
N ASN A 76 14.94 -1.54 -4.25
CA ASN A 76 15.95 -1.01 -3.34
C ASN A 76 16.33 0.43 -3.72
N ASN A 77 16.23 1.35 -2.76
CA ASN A 77 16.44 2.80 -2.95
C ASN A 77 15.59 3.43 -4.08
N SER A 78 14.48 2.80 -4.43
CA SER A 78 13.72 3.11 -5.65
C SER A 78 12.22 3.28 -5.35
N ILE A 79 11.61 2.31 -4.66
CA ILE A 79 10.22 2.44 -4.17
C ILE A 79 10.20 3.28 -2.89
N ARG A 80 9.17 4.13 -2.76
CA ARG A 80 9.00 5.07 -1.65
C ARG A 80 7.53 5.13 -1.23
N GLY A 81 7.26 5.71 -0.06
CA GLY A 81 5.91 5.90 0.47
C GLY A 81 5.49 4.84 1.50
N PHE A 82 6.41 3.97 1.94
CA PHE A 82 6.15 3.01 3.02
C PHE A 82 5.70 3.71 4.31
N ASP A 83 6.33 4.83 4.65
CA ASP A 83 5.98 5.69 5.79
C ASP A 83 4.55 6.26 5.70
N VAL A 84 4.09 6.55 4.48
CA VAL A 84 2.71 6.99 4.24
C VAL A 84 1.73 5.84 4.44
N ILE A 85 2.08 4.63 4.00
CA ILE A 85 1.26 3.42 4.26
C ILE A 85 1.19 3.12 5.76
N ASP A 86 2.30 3.21 6.48
CA ASP A 86 2.33 3.03 7.95
C ASP A 86 1.45 4.07 8.64
N LYS A 87 1.53 5.34 8.20
CA LYS A 87 0.67 6.40 8.73
C LYS A 87 -0.80 6.13 8.43
N ILE A 88 -1.16 5.74 7.21
CA ILE A 88 -2.52 5.33 6.85
C ILE A 88 -2.98 4.21 7.78
N LYS A 89 -2.18 3.14 7.92
CA LYS A 89 -2.53 1.96 8.72
C LYS A 89 -2.78 2.32 10.18
N SER A 90 -1.98 3.23 10.75
CA SER A 90 -2.17 3.72 12.12
C SER A 90 -3.49 4.47 12.36
N GLU A 91 -4.12 5.00 11.30
CA GLU A 91 -5.36 5.77 11.38
C GLU A 91 -6.62 4.94 11.07
N VAL A 92 -6.47 3.75 10.45
CA VAL A 92 -7.60 2.90 10.02
C VAL A 92 -7.87 1.69 10.93
N GLY A 93 -7.00 1.40 11.89
CA GLY A 93 -7.08 0.21 12.75
C GLY A 93 -6.48 -1.02 12.09
#